data_AF-A0A7Z0RT86-F1
#
_entry.id   AF-A0A7Z0RT86-F1
#
_cell.length_a   1.000
_cell.length_b   1.000
_cell.length_c   1.000
_cell.angle_alpha   90.00
_cell.angle_beta   90.00
_cell.angle_gamma   90.00
#
_symmetry.space_group_name_H-M   'P 1'
#
loop_
_entity.id
_entity.type
_entity.pdbx_description
1 polymer ?
#
loop_
_entity_poly.entity_id
_entity_poly.type
_entity_poly.pdbx_seq_one_letter_code
_entity_poly.pdbx_strand_id
1 'polypeptide(L)'
;GTMPLTMFITKKGKQVKVNHLEQSKLTQYVGHLNVVLFAPEDLNIVKGSPQIRRRFIDMELGQISAVYLNDLAQYQRILKQKNNYLKQLQIGQKTDTTMLEVLNQQFAQYALKVTLRREHFIKELEELAQPIHSGITNEREKLGLKYLPSLKLSDYEKEESELLEEVIELLNDNLQREKERGVCLYGPHRD
;
A
#
# COMPACT_ATOMS: atom_id res chain seq x y z
N GLY A 1 17.90 -3.04 24.55
CA GLY A 1 17.27 -2.89 25.88
C GLY A 1 15.79 -3.16 25.76
N THR A 2 15.16 -3.67 26.81
CA THR A 2 13.72 -3.92 26.85
C THR A 2 12.97 -2.59 26.99
N MET A 3 12.02 -2.30 26.09
CA MET A 3 11.11 -1.17 26.23
C MET A 3 9.77 -1.64 26.79
N PRO A 4 9.27 -1.06 27.89
CA PRO A 4 7.97 -1.45 28.43
C PRO A 4 6.86 -0.95 27.50
N LEU A 5 5.95 -1.86 27.15
CA LEU A 5 4.76 -1.58 26.33
C LEU A 5 3.53 -1.83 27.19
N THR A 6 2.63 -0.85 27.28
CA THR A 6 1.42 -0.93 28.13
C THR A 6 0.21 -0.57 27.30
N MET A 7 -0.83 -1.41 27.30
CA MET A 7 -2.10 -1.14 26.62
C MET A 7 -3.26 -1.10 27.61
N PHE A 8 -4.06 -0.05 27.54
CA PHE A 8 -5.33 0.10 28.24
C PHE A 8 -6.47 0.00 27.21
N ILE A 9 -7.39 -0.93 27.43
CA ILE A 9 -8.61 -1.05 26.63
C ILE A 9 -9.74 -0.43 27.45
N THR A 10 -10.29 0.68 26.96
CA THR A 10 -11.37 1.42 27.62
C THR A 10 -12.61 1.45 26.74
N LYS A 11 -13.77 1.81 27.30
CA LYS A 11 -14.99 2.05 26.52
C LYS A 11 -14.85 3.17 25.47
N LYS A 12 -13.85 4.07 25.63
CA LYS A 12 -13.57 5.18 24.70
C LYS A 12 -12.57 4.80 23.60
N GLY A 13 -12.00 3.59 23.66
CA GLY A 13 -11.01 3.12 22.71
C GLY A 13 -9.76 2.54 23.38
N LYS A 14 -8.73 2.32 22.55
CA LYS A 14 -7.45 1.74 22.96
C LYS A 14 -6.44 2.86 23.21
N GLN A 15 -5.79 2.84 24.36
CA GLN A 15 -4.65 3.71 24.69
C GLN A 15 -3.42 2.84 24.87
N VAL A 16 -2.32 3.17 24.20
CA VAL A 16 -1.08 2.39 24.30
C VAL A 16 0.07 3.34 24.61
N LYS A 17 0.98 2.87 25.46
CA LYS A 17 2.19 3.58 25.87
C LYS A 17 3.41 2.76 25.47
N VAL A 18 4.39 3.42 24.86
CA VAL A 18 5.72 2.87 24.59
C VAL A 18 6.70 3.64 25.45
N ASN A 19 7.45 2.93 26.31
CA ASN A 19 8.35 3.54 27.29
C ASN A 19 7.64 4.61 28.14
N HIS A 20 6.44 4.28 28.63
CA HIS A 20 5.56 5.15 29.43
C HIS A 20 4.99 6.39 28.70
N LEU A 21 5.39 6.65 27.46
CA LEU A 21 4.87 7.74 26.64
C LEU A 21 3.66 7.26 25.85
N GLU A 22 2.54 7.96 26.00
CA GLU A 22 1.35 7.70 25.20
C GLU A 22 1.63 7.98 23.72
N GLN A 23 1.37 7.00 22.89
CA GLN A 23 1.54 7.11 21.46
C GLN A 23 0.18 7.38 20.83
N SER A 24 0.07 8.48 20.08
CA SER A 24 -1.20 8.91 19.49
C SER A 24 -1.51 8.19 18.18
N LYS A 25 -0.50 7.58 17.54
CA LYS A 25 -0.62 6.96 16.22
C LYS A 25 -0.14 5.53 16.23
N LEU A 26 -0.88 4.67 15.51
CA LEU A 26 -0.51 3.25 15.32
C LEU A 26 0.89 3.07 14.70
N THR A 27 1.34 4.02 13.89
CA THR A 27 2.67 4.02 13.26
C THR A 27 3.82 4.14 14.27
N GLN A 28 3.56 4.61 15.49
CA GLN A 28 4.57 4.75 16.55
C GLN A 28 4.80 3.46 17.34
N TYR A 29 4.05 2.38 17.02
CA TYR A 29 4.25 1.05 17.61
C TYR A 29 5.13 0.14 16.75
N VAL A 30 5.35 0.52 15.48
CA VAL A 30 6.08 -0.27 14.48
C VAL A 30 7.49 -0.59 14.99
N GLY A 31 7.88 -1.87 14.93
CA GLY A 31 9.19 -2.35 15.35
C GLY A 31 9.39 -2.54 16.86
N HIS A 32 8.41 -2.20 17.70
CA HIS A 32 8.53 -2.39 19.17
C HIS A 32 7.96 -3.72 19.67
N LEU A 33 7.03 -4.33 18.94
CA LEU A 33 6.44 -5.63 19.24
C LEU A 33 6.04 -6.32 17.94
N ASN A 34 6.85 -7.28 17.50
CA ASN A 34 6.57 -8.08 16.31
C ASN A 34 5.80 -9.33 16.74
N VAL A 35 4.58 -9.52 16.22
CA VAL A 35 3.70 -10.65 16.54
C VAL A 35 3.20 -11.26 15.24
N VAL A 36 3.37 -12.57 15.10
CA VAL A 36 2.79 -13.35 14.01
C VAL A 36 1.65 -14.19 14.58
N LEU A 37 0.44 -13.98 14.06
CA LEU A 37 -0.74 -14.77 14.39
C LEU A 37 -1.01 -15.74 13.24
N PHE A 38 -1.18 -17.02 13.57
CA PHE A 38 -1.66 -18.03 12.62
C PHE A 38 -3.12 -18.34 12.92
N ALA A 39 -3.99 -18.16 11.93
CA ALA A 39 -5.41 -18.39 12.05
C ALA A 39 -5.97 -19.12 10.81
N PRO A 40 -7.04 -19.92 10.93
CA PRO A 40 -7.66 -20.60 9.78
C PRO A 40 -8.02 -19.66 8.63
N GLU A 41 -8.33 -18.41 8.93
CA GLU A 41 -8.66 -17.36 7.99
C GLU A 41 -7.50 -16.96 7.06
N ASP A 42 -6.26 -17.33 7.38
CA ASP A 42 -5.06 -17.01 6.58
C ASP A 42 -5.10 -17.69 5.20
N LEU A 43 -5.87 -18.77 5.04
CA LEU A 43 -6.14 -19.38 3.74
C LEU A 43 -6.79 -18.40 2.74
N ASN A 44 -7.43 -17.33 3.23
CA ASN A 44 -8.00 -16.30 2.38
C ASN A 44 -6.93 -15.46 1.66
N ILE A 45 -5.67 -15.46 2.10
CA ILE A 45 -4.58 -14.82 1.33
C ILE A 45 -4.44 -15.52 -0.03
N VAL A 46 -4.59 -16.85 -0.05
CA VAL A 46 -4.48 -17.68 -1.25
C VAL A 46 -5.78 -17.69 -2.05
N LYS A 47 -6.93 -17.96 -1.41
CA LYS A 47 -8.22 -18.15 -2.09
C LYS A 47 -9.05 -16.87 -2.25
N GLY A 48 -8.68 -15.81 -1.54
CA GLY A 48 -9.48 -14.60 -1.43
C GLY A 48 -9.25 -13.56 -2.52
N SER A 49 -9.90 -12.41 -2.34
CA SER A 49 -9.86 -11.31 -3.30
C SER A 49 -8.54 -10.53 -3.23
N PRO A 50 -8.20 -9.74 -4.28
CA PRO A 50 -7.05 -8.85 -4.27
C PRO A 50 -7.01 -7.89 -3.07
N GLN A 51 -8.18 -7.49 -2.55
CA GLN A 51 -8.27 -6.63 -1.37
C GLN A 51 -7.64 -7.29 -0.13
N ILE A 52 -7.81 -8.60 0.04
CA ILE A 52 -7.25 -9.36 1.17
C ILE A 52 -5.73 -9.39 1.05
N ARG A 53 -5.20 -9.70 -0.14
CA ARG A 53 -3.75 -9.70 -0.39
C ARG A 53 -3.12 -8.32 -0.22
N ARG A 54 -3.73 -7.24 -0.74
CA ARG A 54 -3.24 -5.87 -0.53
C ARG A 54 -3.21 -5.51 0.95
N ARG A 55 -4.25 -5.86 1.71
CA ARG A 55 -4.29 -5.63 3.16
C ARG A 55 -3.20 -6.41 3.88
N PHE A 56 -2.97 -7.67 3.51
CA PHE A 56 -1.87 -8.47 4.05
C PHE A 56 -0.53 -7.80 3.81
N ILE A 57 -0.21 -7.46 2.55
CA ILE A 57 1.04 -6.80 2.18
C ILE A 57 1.22 -5.48 2.94
N ASP A 58 0.18 -4.63 3.00
CA ASP A 58 0.24 -3.34 3.70
C ASP A 58 0.49 -3.50 5.20
N MET A 59 -0.07 -4.56 5.79
CA MET A 59 0.09 -4.88 7.20
C MET A 59 1.50 -5.38 7.51
N GLU A 60 2.03 -6.31 6.71
CA GLU A 60 3.38 -6.85 6.88
C GLU A 60 4.46 -5.77 6.67
N LEU A 61 4.37 -5.02 5.57
CA LEU A 61 5.25 -3.86 5.34
C LEU A 61 5.12 -2.81 6.44
N GLY A 62 3.90 -2.62 6.94
CA GLY A 62 3.60 -1.69 8.02
C GLY A 62 4.25 -2.06 9.35
N GLN A 63 4.48 -3.35 9.62
CA GLN A 63 5.14 -3.81 10.85
C GLN A 63 6.65 -3.57 10.85
N ILE A 64 7.27 -3.43 9.67
CA ILE A 64 8.73 -3.32 9.53
C ILE A 64 9.20 -1.94 9.03
N SER A 65 8.31 -1.09 8.50
CA SER A 65 8.68 0.21 7.93
C SER A 65 7.71 1.33 8.30
N ALA A 66 8.15 2.21 9.19
CA ALA A 66 7.42 3.43 9.53
C ALA A 66 7.34 4.41 8.34
N VAL A 67 8.36 4.41 7.47
CA VAL A 67 8.39 5.19 6.22
C VAL A 67 7.26 4.74 5.31
N TYR A 68 7.12 3.42 5.10
CA TYR A 68 6.05 2.86 4.29
C TYR A 68 4.66 3.23 4.82
N LEU A 69 4.43 3.16 6.14
CA LEU A 69 3.16 3.59 6.71
C LEU A 69 2.87 5.07 6.48
N ASN A 70 3.90 5.92 6.52
CA ASN A 70 3.74 7.33 6.20
C ASN A 70 3.32 7.51 4.73
N ASP A 71 4.08 6.91 3.81
CA ASP A 71 3.80 6.99 2.37
C ASP A 71 2.40 6.44 2.03
N LEU A 72 2.03 5.29 2.61
CA LEU A 72 0.69 4.71 2.44
C LEU A 72 -0.41 5.62 2.97
N ALA A 73 -0.21 6.27 4.12
CA ALA A 73 -1.18 7.20 4.69
C ALA A 73 -1.33 8.48 3.84
N GLN A 74 -0.24 9.00 3.29
CA GLN A 74 -0.26 10.14 2.37
C GLN A 74 -0.97 9.75 1.07
N TYR A 75 -0.59 8.62 0.48
CA TYR A 75 -1.23 8.04 -0.69
C TYR A 75 -2.75 7.92 -0.53
N GLN A 76 -3.23 7.30 0.56
CA GLN A 76 -4.66 7.13 0.82
C GLN A 76 -5.39 8.47 0.96
N ARG A 77 -4.77 9.47 1.60
CA ARG A 77 -5.33 10.81 1.75
C ARG A 77 -5.48 11.50 0.40
N ILE A 78 -4.43 11.47 -0.42
CA ILE A 78 -4.42 12.10 -1.75
C ILE A 78 -5.39 11.39 -2.69
N LEU A 79 -5.42 10.04 -2.69
CA LEU A 79 -6.39 9.26 -3.46
C LEU A 79 -7.83 9.66 -3.12
N LYS A 80 -8.15 9.86 -1.83
CA LYS A 80 -9.47 10.33 -1.41
C LYS A 80 -9.77 11.73 -1.94
N GLN A 81 -8.81 12.66 -1.87
CA GLN A 81 -8.96 14.02 -2.41
C GLN A 81 -9.15 13.99 -3.94
N LYS A 82 -8.32 13.23 -4.67
CA LYS A 82 -8.41 13.03 -6.12
C LYS A 82 -9.76 12.44 -6.53
N ASN A 83 -10.21 11.35 -5.90
CA ASN A 83 -11.50 10.74 -6.21
C ASN A 83 -12.68 11.68 -5.94
N ASN A 84 -12.63 12.45 -4.84
CA ASN A 84 -13.64 13.46 -4.57
C ASN A 84 -13.67 14.54 -5.66
N TYR A 85 -12.50 15.02 -6.10
CA TYR A 85 -12.41 16.03 -7.15
C TYR A 85 -12.87 15.50 -8.51
N LEU A 86 -12.47 14.29 -8.89
CA LEU A 86 -12.95 13.61 -10.09
C LEU A 86 -14.48 13.47 -10.09
N LYS A 87 -15.08 13.11 -8.95
CA LYS A 87 -16.54 13.05 -8.82
C LYS A 87 -17.22 14.42 -9.00
N GLN A 88 -16.61 15.51 -8.50
CA GLN A 88 -17.12 16.86 -8.71
C GLN A 88 -17.06 17.30 -10.18
N LEU A 89 -15.99 16.92 -10.90
CA LEU A 89 -15.86 17.14 -12.34
C LEU A 89 -16.90 16.33 -13.12
N GLN A 90 -17.10 15.05 -12.77
CA GLN A 90 -18.07 14.15 -13.41
C GLN A 90 -19.50 14.70 -13.38
N ILE A 91 -19.93 15.26 -12.24
CA ILE A 91 -21.29 15.81 -12.07
C ILE A 91 -21.40 17.27 -12.51
N GLY A 92 -20.35 17.87 -13.06
CA GLY A 92 -20.33 19.26 -13.50
C GLY A 92 -20.32 20.32 -12.39
N GLN A 93 -20.05 19.93 -11.14
CA GLN A 93 -19.91 20.89 -10.02
C GLN A 93 -18.61 21.71 -10.11
N LYS A 94 -17.59 21.15 -10.76
CA LYS A 94 -16.32 21.79 -11.08
C LYS A 94 -16.04 21.62 -12.57
N THR A 95 -15.29 22.56 -13.14
CA THR A 95 -14.82 22.52 -14.52
C THR A 95 -13.31 22.74 -14.65
N ASP A 96 -12.72 23.42 -13.66
CA ASP A 96 -11.27 23.64 -13.53
C ASP A 96 -10.51 22.32 -13.30
N THR A 97 -9.36 22.14 -13.94
CA THR A 97 -8.48 20.97 -13.80
C THR A 97 -7.18 21.26 -13.05
N THR A 98 -6.87 22.52 -12.72
CA THR A 98 -5.59 22.88 -12.10
C THR A 98 -5.37 22.16 -10.77
N MET A 99 -6.41 22.02 -9.93
CA MET A 99 -6.30 21.24 -8.69
C MET A 99 -6.07 19.75 -8.95
N LEU A 100 -6.65 19.20 -10.02
CA LEU A 100 -6.46 17.80 -10.39
C LEU A 100 -5.03 17.52 -10.83
N GLU A 101 -4.39 18.45 -11.53
CA GLU A 101 -2.97 18.36 -11.93
C GLU A 101 -2.05 18.30 -10.71
N VAL A 102 -2.27 19.19 -9.73
CA VAL A 102 -1.52 19.19 -8.46
C VAL A 102 -1.73 17.88 -7.70
N LEU A 103 -2.99 17.39 -7.64
CA LEU A 103 -3.30 16.11 -7.01
C LEU A 103 -2.66 14.93 -7.75
N ASN A 104 -2.58 14.97 -9.09
CA ASN A 104 -1.94 13.93 -9.88
C ASN A 104 -0.44 13.86 -9.61
N GLN A 105 0.26 14.99 -9.50
CA GLN A 105 1.69 15.01 -9.16
C GLN A 105 1.94 14.40 -7.77
N GLN A 106 1.19 14.83 -6.76
CA GLN A 106 1.31 14.27 -5.41
C GLN A 106 0.92 12.78 -5.38
N PHE A 107 -0.13 12.42 -6.09
CA PHE A 107 -0.59 11.04 -6.18
C PHE A 107 0.48 10.15 -6.80
N ALA A 108 1.07 10.56 -7.93
CA ALA A 108 2.10 9.82 -8.63
C ALA A 108 3.30 9.53 -7.73
N GLN A 109 3.76 10.55 -6.99
CA GLN A 109 4.90 10.42 -6.07
C GLN A 109 4.68 9.33 -5.00
N TYR A 110 3.56 9.37 -4.29
CA TYR A 110 3.30 8.38 -3.23
C TYR A 110 2.83 7.04 -3.79
N ALA A 111 2.13 7.01 -4.93
CA ALA A 111 1.75 5.78 -5.60
C ALA A 111 2.99 4.99 -6.04
N LEU A 112 3.97 5.66 -6.64
CA LEU A 112 5.24 5.04 -7.04
C LEU A 112 5.97 4.44 -5.85
N LYS A 113 6.18 5.20 -4.78
CA LYS A 113 6.85 4.71 -3.55
C LYS A 113 6.20 3.46 -2.98
N VAL A 114 4.87 3.44 -2.88
CA VAL A 114 4.13 2.28 -2.39
C VAL A 114 4.30 1.09 -3.34
N THR A 115 4.20 1.29 -4.65
CA THR A 115 4.37 0.24 -5.66
C THR A 115 5.77 -0.37 -5.63
N LEU A 116 6.83 0.45 -5.58
CA LEU A 116 8.21 -0.05 -5.51
C LEU A 116 8.46 -0.86 -4.24
N ARG A 117 7.94 -0.39 -3.09
CA ARG A 117 8.07 -1.14 -1.83
C ARG A 117 7.33 -2.47 -1.84
N ARG A 118 6.15 -2.52 -2.46
CA ARG A 118 5.41 -3.78 -2.62
C ARG A 118 6.10 -4.75 -3.58
N GLU A 119 6.61 -4.26 -4.72
CA GLU A 119 7.38 -5.08 -5.67
C GLU A 119 8.58 -5.73 -4.99
N HIS A 120 9.38 -4.94 -4.26
CA HIS A 120 10.54 -5.45 -3.53
C HIS A 120 10.15 -6.47 -2.46
N PHE A 121 9.13 -6.16 -1.65
CA PHE A 121 8.63 -7.06 -0.61
C PHE A 121 8.17 -8.42 -1.16
N ILE A 122 7.48 -8.43 -2.31
CA ILE A 122 7.01 -9.69 -2.91
C ILE A 122 8.18 -10.54 -3.42
N LYS A 123 9.25 -9.92 -3.96
CA LYS A 123 10.48 -10.63 -4.33
C LYS A 123 11.15 -11.26 -3.12
N GLU A 124 11.37 -10.49 -2.05
CA GLU A 124 11.95 -11.00 -0.82
C GLU A 124 11.10 -12.12 -0.21
N LEU A 125 9.77 -11.96 -0.22
CA LEU A 125 8.85 -12.97 0.29
C LEU A 125 8.92 -14.27 -0.53
N GLU A 126 9.03 -14.19 -1.85
CA GLU A 126 9.19 -15.36 -2.71
C GLU A 126 10.47 -16.12 -2.39
N GLU A 127 11.60 -15.41 -2.31
CA GLU A 127 12.91 -15.98 -2.00
C GLU A 127 12.92 -16.73 -0.65
N LEU A 128 12.24 -16.17 0.36
CA LEU A 128 12.15 -16.79 1.68
C LEU A 128 11.13 -17.94 1.73
N ALA A 129 9.98 -17.79 1.07
CA ALA A 129 8.88 -18.75 1.16
C ALA A 129 9.09 -19.99 0.29
N GLN A 130 9.77 -19.85 -0.85
CA GLN A 130 9.98 -20.93 -1.79
C GLN A 130 10.70 -22.17 -1.18
N PRO A 131 11.84 -22.05 -0.48
CA PRO A 131 12.49 -23.22 0.13
C PRO A 131 11.63 -23.85 1.24
N ILE A 132 10.90 -23.04 2.01
CA ILE A 132 9.99 -23.53 3.06
C ILE A 132 8.86 -24.37 2.44
N HIS A 133 8.23 -23.86 1.39
CA HIS A 133 7.16 -24.57 0.68
C HIS A 133 7.66 -25.86 0.01
N SER A 134 8.86 -25.81 -0.58
CA SER A 134 9.50 -27.01 -1.16
C SER A 134 9.67 -28.11 -0.12
N GLY A 135 10.14 -27.76 1.10
CA GLY A 135 10.28 -28.70 2.20
C GLY A 135 8.95 -29.34 2.64
N ILE A 136 7.87 -28.56 2.68
CA ILE A 136 6.52 -29.05 3.05
C ILE A 136 5.98 -30.04 1.99
N THR A 137 6.25 -29.77 0.72
CA THR A 137 5.72 -30.56 -0.40
C THR A 137 6.62 -31.73 -0.81
N ASN A 138 7.77 -31.91 -0.13
CA ASN A 138 8.83 -32.84 -0.52
C ASN A 138 9.28 -32.61 -1.97
N GLU A 139 9.57 -31.36 -2.32
CA GLU A 139 10.09 -30.91 -3.62
C GLU A 139 9.17 -31.17 -4.82
N ARG A 140 7.89 -31.50 -4.58
CA ARG A 140 6.92 -31.77 -5.65
C ARG A 140 6.31 -30.52 -6.27
N GLU A 141 6.36 -29.40 -5.57
CA GLU A 141 5.75 -28.14 -6.00
C GLU A 141 6.73 -26.97 -5.85
N LYS A 142 6.67 -26.05 -6.81
CA LYS A 142 7.43 -24.79 -6.78
C LYS A 142 6.47 -23.63 -6.52
N LEU A 143 6.62 -22.98 -5.38
CA LEU A 143 5.90 -21.73 -5.09
C LEU A 143 6.44 -20.62 -5.98
N GLY A 144 5.53 -19.83 -6.55
CA GLY A 144 5.86 -18.60 -7.27
C GLY A 144 4.91 -17.46 -6.87
N LEU A 145 5.46 -16.28 -6.65
CA LEU A 145 4.74 -15.06 -6.31
C LEU A 145 5.02 -14.00 -7.38
N LYS A 146 3.95 -13.38 -7.89
CA LYS A 146 4.07 -12.31 -8.88
C LYS A 146 3.26 -11.11 -8.44
N TYR A 147 3.91 -9.95 -8.32
CA TYR A 147 3.21 -8.68 -8.16
C TYR A 147 2.74 -8.18 -9.53
N LEU A 148 1.49 -7.71 -9.59
CA LEU A 148 0.85 -7.21 -10.81
C LEU A 148 0.37 -5.78 -10.58
N PRO A 149 1.28 -4.80 -10.53
CA PRO A 149 0.91 -3.43 -10.26
C PRO A 149 0.12 -2.81 -11.41
N SER A 150 -0.84 -1.97 -11.04
CA SER A 150 -1.63 -1.21 -12.00
C SER A 150 -0.84 -0.09 -12.69
N LEU A 151 0.27 0.39 -12.11
CA LEU A 151 1.09 1.47 -12.67
C LEU A 151 1.93 1.07 -13.90
N LYS A 152 1.99 -0.22 -14.27
CA LYS A 152 2.63 -0.72 -15.52
C LYS A 152 3.98 -0.08 -15.87
N LEU A 153 4.86 0.04 -14.87
CA LEU A 153 6.21 0.58 -15.05
C LEU A 153 7.01 -0.30 -16.01
N SER A 154 7.85 0.32 -16.84
CA SER A 154 8.63 -0.39 -17.85
C SER A 154 9.78 -1.20 -17.26
N ASP A 155 10.50 -0.63 -16.29
CA ASP A 155 11.63 -1.26 -15.61
C ASP A 155 11.82 -0.67 -14.21
N TYR A 156 11.77 -1.52 -13.18
CA TYR A 156 11.84 -1.12 -11.76
C TYR A 156 13.24 -0.70 -11.30
N GLU A 157 14.27 -0.89 -12.13
CA GLU A 157 15.66 -0.51 -11.82
C GLU A 157 16.03 0.91 -12.27
N LYS A 158 15.15 1.59 -13.02
CA LYS A 158 15.34 2.98 -13.44
C LYS A 158 15.39 3.96 -12.26
N GLU A 159 15.92 5.16 -12.52
CA GLU A 159 15.89 6.25 -11.54
C GLU A 159 14.43 6.62 -11.16
N GLU A 160 14.23 7.00 -9.89
CA GLU A 160 12.89 7.34 -9.36
C GLU A 160 12.23 8.47 -10.15
N SER A 161 13.01 9.41 -10.70
CA SER A 161 12.52 10.49 -11.57
C SER A 161 11.92 9.98 -12.88
N GLU A 162 12.59 9.05 -13.56
CA GLU A 162 12.09 8.46 -14.81
C GLU A 162 10.82 7.66 -14.57
N LEU A 163 10.80 6.87 -13.49
CA LEU A 163 9.60 6.13 -13.10
C LEU A 163 8.45 7.04 -12.72
N LEU A 164 8.72 8.18 -12.09
CA LEU A 164 7.71 9.16 -11.75
C LEU A 164 7.11 9.79 -13.01
N GLU A 165 7.92 10.08 -14.01
CA GLU A 165 7.47 10.56 -15.32
C GLU A 165 6.54 9.54 -16.00
N GLU A 166 6.92 8.25 -16.03
CA GLU A 166 6.06 7.17 -16.57
C GLU A 166 4.70 7.11 -15.86
N VAL A 167 4.67 7.27 -14.53
CA VAL A 167 3.41 7.29 -13.77
C VAL A 167 2.58 8.53 -14.13
N ILE A 168 3.21 9.70 -14.25
CA ILE A 168 2.51 10.94 -14.62
C ILE A 168 1.92 10.83 -16.03
N GLU A 169 2.68 10.31 -16.99
CA GLU A 169 2.22 10.06 -18.36
C GLU A 169 1.01 9.11 -18.37
N LEU A 170 1.10 7.97 -17.67
CA LEU A 170 -0.01 7.02 -17.55
C LEU A 170 -1.30 7.68 -17.02
N LEU A 171 -1.17 8.54 -16.00
CA LEU A 171 -2.30 9.24 -15.41
C LEU A 171 -2.89 10.29 -16.35
N ASN A 172 -2.05 11.00 -17.10
CA ASN A 172 -2.48 12.01 -18.08
C ASN A 172 -3.20 11.35 -19.27
N ASP A 173 -2.67 10.26 -19.79
CA ASP A 173 -3.26 9.50 -20.91
C ASP A 173 -4.66 8.96 -20.57
N ASN A 174 -4.91 8.69 -19.28
CA ASN A 174 -6.18 8.17 -18.80
C ASN A 174 -7.05 9.21 -18.09
N LEU A 175 -6.62 10.48 -18.03
CA LEU A 175 -7.28 11.54 -17.28
C LEU A 175 -8.74 11.72 -17.68
N GLN A 176 -9.01 11.70 -18.99
CA GLN A 176 -10.36 11.87 -19.50
C GLN A 176 -11.30 10.72 -19.06
N ARG A 177 -10.79 9.48 -19.07
CA ARG A 177 -11.53 8.31 -18.57
C ARG A 177 -11.76 8.38 -17.06
N GLU A 178 -10.78 8.86 -16.29
CA GLU A 178 -10.94 9.08 -14.84
C GLU A 178 -12.01 10.14 -14.55
N LYS A 179 -12.05 11.23 -15.32
CA LYS A 179 -13.08 12.28 -15.22
C LYS A 179 -14.48 11.75 -15.53
N GLU A 180 -14.63 11.02 -16.62
CA GLU A 180 -15.91 10.41 -17.02
C GLU A 180 -16.43 9.41 -15.99
N ARG A 181 -15.53 8.63 -15.39
CA ARG A 181 -15.89 7.64 -14.36
C ARG A 181 -16.03 8.24 -12.95
N GLY A 182 -15.43 9.39 -12.69
CA GLY A 182 -15.43 10.04 -11.38
C GLY A 182 -14.52 9.35 -10.35
N VAL A 183 -13.55 8.56 -10.80
CA VAL A 183 -12.70 7.72 -9.94
C VAL A 183 -11.36 7.42 -10.59
N CYS A 184 -10.31 7.36 -9.77
CA CYS A 184 -8.98 6.97 -10.17
C CYS A 184 -8.92 5.47 -10.57
N LEU A 185 -8.26 5.22 -11.69
CA LEU A 185 -8.22 3.91 -12.35
C LEU A 185 -6.87 3.20 -12.18
N TYR A 186 -5.81 3.93 -11.86
CA TYR A 186 -4.45 3.41 -11.75
C TYR A 186 -3.81 3.79 -10.41
N GLY A 187 -2.99 2.91 -9.86
CA GLY A 187 -2.25 3.08 -8.61
C GLY A 187 -2.49 1.94 -7.61
N PRO A 188 -1.73 1.89 -6.50
CA PRO A 188 -1.69 0.77 -5.55
C PRO A 188 -3.03 0.24 -5.00
N HIS A 189 -4.11 0.99 -5.14
CA HIS A 189 -5.46 0.59 -4.73
C HIS A 189 -6.13 -0.37 -5.73
N ARG A 190 -5.53 -0.57 -6.91
CA ARG A 190 -6.03 -1.37 -8.04
C ARG A 190 -5.16 -2.57 -8.41
N ASP A 191 -4.05 -2.78 -7.72
CA ASP A 191 -3.17 -3.94 -7.92
C ASP A 191 -3.86 -5.27 -7.58
#